data_AF-A0A1G0XQ48-F1
#
_entry.id   AF-A0A1G0XQ48-F1
#
_cell.length_a   1.000
_cell.length_b   1.000
_cell.length_c   1.000
_cell.angle_alpha   90.00
_cell.angle_beta   90.00
_cell.angle_gamma   90.00
#
_symmetry.space_group_name_H-M   'P 1'
#
loop_
_entity.id
_entity.type
_entity.pdbx_description
1 polymer ?
#
loop_
_entity_poly.entity_id
_entity_poly.type
_entity_poly.pdbx_seq_one_letter_code
_entity_poly.pdbx_strand_id
1 'polypeptide(L)'
;MESIANIASLTLAIFLSISQWFSDGIAEYQKKNYDKAVTAFTKVIDEKVKPNPLYGPSLYWRSKCFVQLKKNDESIADIKLLLETAPEGELSVLAAADFKELTGKEWDLVNRDTPEAAWESLRNAFKKRDKNALMKCVCEKMGAEAEIEIADEHRSEKFWAEGAKIDSAKVSGVKYNKEKTKALLVFAEGTAPQPSLMMEKAGGKWVFAGKKSRSELKEFEMSATLEKPSVKVAISDDERKEIESLIAELGAADPGKRKTAYEKLKALGDKASELLEKAKGNPDPEIAIQAKKLLSGK
;
A
#
# COMPACT_ATOMS: atom_id res chain seq x y z
N MET A 1 45.15 2.89 15.12
CA MET A 1 45.27 1.79 14.13
C MET A 1 44.54 0.53 14.59
N GLU A 2 44.63 0.12 15.86
CA GLU A 2 43.90 -1.05 16.40
C GLU A 2 42.37 -0.99 16.22
N SER A 3 41.73 0.18 16.41
CA SER A 3 40.28 0.33 16.24
C SER A 3 39.80 0.11 14.79
N ILE A 4 40.55 0.57 13.80
CA ILE A 4 40.19 0.41 12.38
C ILE A 4 40.39 -1.04 11.93
N ALA A 5 41.47 -1.69 12.38
CA ALA A 5 41.73 -3.10 12.10
C ALA A 5 40.63 -4.02 12.69
N ASN A 6 40.12 -3.70 13.87
CA ASN A 6 39.03 -4.45 14.50
C ASN A 6 37.70 -4.29 13.73
N ILE A 7 37.36 -3.08 13.27
CA ILE A 7 36.15 -2.83 12.47
C ILE A 7 36.22 -3.59 11.13
N ALA A 8 37.37 -3.57 10.45
CA ALA A 8 37.55 -4.30 9.20
C ALA A 8 37.43 -5.82 9.39
N SER A 9 38.01 -6.36 10.48
CA SER A 9 37.92 -7.78 10.84
C SER A 9 36.48 -8.22 11.13
N LEU A 10 35.74 -7.44 11.91
CA LEU A 10 34.32 -7.69 12.21
C LEU A 10 33.46 -7.66 10.94
N THR A 11 33.71 -6.69 10.06
CA THR A 11 32.98 -6.53 8.80
C THR A 11 33.20 -7.74 7.88
N LEU A 12 34.45 -8.21 7.77
CA LEU A 12 34.80 -9.39 6.99
C LEU A 12 34.14 -10.66 7.54
N ALA A 13 34.14 -10.85 8.86
CA ALA A 13 33.52 -12.00 9.50
C ALA A 13 32.00 -12.06 9.21
N ILE A 14 31.33 -10.91 9.18
CA ILE A 14 29.90 -10.84 8.83
C ILE A 14 29.69 -11.23 7.36
N PHE A 15 30.49 -10.71 6.43
CA PHE A 15 30.37 -11.08 5.01
C PHE A 15 30.62 -12.57 4.76
N LEU A 16 31.59 -13.17 5.46
CA LEU A 16 31.82 -14.61 5.42
C LEU A 16 30.61 -15.39 5.96
N SER A 17 30.01 -14.94 7.06
CA SER A 17 28.83 -15.57 7.65
C SER A 17 27.63 -15.51 6.70
N ILE A 18 27.36 -14.34 6.09
CA ILE A 18 26.33 -14.15 5.08
C ILE A 18 26.55 -15.11 3.89
N SER A 19 27.78 -15.19 3.40
CA SER A 19 28.14 -16.07 2.27
C SER A 19 27.95 -17.55 2.63
N GLN A 20 28.31 -17.93 3.86
CA GLN A 20 28.12 -19.29 4.36
C GLN A 20 26.64 -19.65 4.45
N TRP A 21 25.80 -18.80 5.06
CA TRP A 21 24.37 -19.06 5.16
C TRP A 21 23.70 -19.15 3.79
N PHE A 22 24.11 -18.33 2.83
CA PHE A 22 23.62 -18.44 1.46
C PHE A 22 24.01 -19.79 0.83
N SER A 23 25.27 -20.20 0.97
CA SER A 23 25.76 -21.49 0.49
C SER A 23 25.01 -22.67 1.12
N ASP A 24 24.78 -22.61 2.44
CA ASP A 24 24.00 -23.60 3.18
C ASP A 24 22.56 -23.67 2.63
N GLY A 25 21.94 -22.52 2.36
CA GLY A 25 20.61 -22.43 1.78
C GLY A 25 20.52 -23.11 0.42
N ILE A 26 21.49 -22.85 -0.47
CA ILE A 26 21.57 -23.50 -1.79
C ILE A 26 21.79 -25.02 -1.65
N ALA A 27 22.70 -25.45 -0.76
CA ALA A 27 22.97 -26.87 -0.54
C ALA A 27 21.74 -27.61 -0.03
N GLU A 28 21.00 -27.04 0.92
CA GLU A 28 19.76 -27.65 1.43
C GLU A 28 18.63 -27.62 0.40
N TYR A 29 18.54 -26.57 -0.43
CA TYR A 29 17.60 -26.54 -1.56
C TYR A 29 17.86 -27.66 -2.56
N GLN A 30 19.13 -27.91 -2.93
CA GLN A 30 19.52 -29.00 -3.83
C GLN A 30 19.18 -30.38 -3.24
N LYS A 31 19.29 -30.54 -1.92
CA LYS A 31 18.85 -31.75 -1.19
C LYS A 31 17.33 -31.85 -1.02
N LYS A 32 16.56 -30.85 -1.50
CA LYS A 32 15.10 -30.71 -1.31
C LYS A 32 14.67 -30.55 0.16
N ASN A 33 15.58 -30.12 1.03
CA ASN A 33 15.29 -29.80 2.43
C ASN A 33 14.82 -28.36 2.55
N TYR A 34 13.63 -28.06 2.01
CA TYR A 34 13.18 -26.68 1.81
C TYR A 34 13.05 -25.88 3.11
N ASP A 35 12.61 -26.47 4.22
CA ASP A 35 12.54 -25.76 5.52
C ASP A 35 13.93 -25.32 6.03
N LYS A 36 14.95 -26.15 5.84
CA LYS A 36 16.34 -25.81 6.20
C LYS A 36 16.90 -24.73 5.28
N ALA A 37 16.60 -24.82 3.99
CA ALA A 37 16.98 -23.79 3.03
C ALA A 37 16.35 -22.43 3.37
N VAL A 38 15.04 -22.41 3.70
CA VAL A 38 14.33 -21.21 4.17
C VAL A 38 15.01 -20.63 5.41
N THR A 39 15.37 -21.47 6.37
CA THR A 39 16.05 -21.02 7.61
C THR A 39 17.38 -20.34 7.28
N ALA A 40 18.18 -20.92 6.38
CA ALA A 40 19.48 -20.38 6.00
C ALA A 40 19.37 -19.05 5.23
N PHE A 41 18.48 -18.96 4.25
CA PHE A 41 18.22 -17.71 3.52
C PHE A 41 17.65 -16.61 4.42
N THR A 42 16.83 -16.98 5.41
CA THR A 42 16.29 -16.02 6.39
C THR A 42 17.42 -15.34 7.19
N LYS A 43 18.46 -16.09 7.59
CA LYS A 43 19.62 -15.49 8.26
C LYS A 43 20.32 -14.44 7.40
N VAL A 44 20.43 -14.67 6.09
CA VAL A 44 21.01 -13.69 5.15
C VAL A 44 20.15 -12.43 5.06
N ILE A 45 18.83 -12.59 5.04
CA ILE A 45 17.86 -11.49 4.90
C ILE A 45 17.77 -10.66 6.18
N ASP A 46 17.84 -11.30 7.35
CA ASP A 46 17.73 -10.63 8.65
C ASP A 46 19.00 -9.84 9.01
N GLU A 47 20.13 -10.13 8.34
CA GLU A 47 21.39 -9.43 8.58
C GLU A 47 21.33 -7.98 8.06
N LYS A 48 21.66 -7.02 8.92
CA LYS A 48 21.41 -5.59 8.68
C LYS A 48 22.59 -4.85 8.04
N VAL A 49 23.65 -5.56 7.67
CA VAL A 49 24.82 -4.98 7.00
C VAL A 49 24.44 -4.47 5.62
N LYS A 50 24.89 -3.25 5.30
CA LYS A 50 24.69 -2.64 3.99
C LYS A 50 26.05 -2.23 3.38
N PRO A 51 26.29 -2.54 2.09
CA PRO A 51 25.45 -3.34 1.20
C PRO A 51 25.52 -4.84 1.53
N ASN A 52 24.40 -5.55 1.37
CA ASN A 52 24.37 -7.02 1.39
C ASN A 52 24.07 -7.52 -0.04
N PRO A 53 25.08 -7.99 -0.79
CA PRO A 53 24.90 -8.41 -2.18
C PRO A 53 24.05 -9.68 -2.32
N LEU A 54 23.91 -10.47 -1.25
CA LEU A 54 23.17 -11.72 -1.23
C LEU A 54 21.72 -11.56 -0.76
N TYR A 55 21.29 -10.34 -0.42
CA TYR A 55 19.92 -10.06 0.02
C TYR A 55 18.88 -10.42 -1.05
N GLY A 56 18.98 -9.84 -2.25
CA GLY A 56 18.10 -10.14 -3.38
C GLY A 56 18.12 -11.61 -3.79
N PRO A 57 19.31 -12.22 -4.02
CA PRO A 57 19.41 -13.65 -4.28
C PRO A 57 18.73 -14.52 -3.21
N SER A 58 18.87 -14.18 -1.92
CA SER A 58 18.26 -14.94 -0.83
C SER A 58 16.73 -14.86 -0.84
N LEU A 59 16.17 -13.69 -1.14
CA LEU A 59 14.71 -13.55 -1.32
C LEU A 59 14.19 -14.45 -2.44
N TYR A 60 14.88 -14.46 -3.59
CA TYR A 60 14.49 -15.30 -4.73
C TYR A 60 14.57 -16.79 -4.39
N TRP A 61 15.67 -17.27 -3.81
CA TRP A 61 15.79 -18.70 -3.50
C TRP A 61 14.89 -19.13 -2.36
N ARG A 62 14.60 -18.26 -1.38
CA ARG A 62 13.62 -18.53 -0.33
C ARG A 62 12.21 -18.59 -0.90
N SER A 63 11.85 -17.72 -1.85
CA SER A 63 10.56 -17.78 -2.54
C SER A 63 10.38 -19.10 -3.29
N LYS A 64 11.42 -19.59 -3.97
CA LYS A 64 11.42 -20.93 -4.60
C LYS A 64 11.18 -22.05 -3.59
N CYS A 65 11.81 -21.99 -2.42
CA CYS A 65 11.55 -22.95 -1.35
C CYS A 65 10.09 -22.91 -0.89
N PHE A 66 9.52 -21.70 -0.73
CA PHE A 66 8.12 -21.55 -0.33
C PHE A 66 7.14 -22.13 -1.36
N VAL A 67 7.40 -21.99 -2.67
CA VAL A 67 6.59 -22.66 -3.71
C VAL A 67 6.61 -24.18 -3.51
N GLN A 68 7.80 -24.77 -3.28
CA GLN A 68 7.91 -26.22 -3.05
C GLN A 68 7.20 -26.68 -1.77
N LEU A 69 7.14 -25.81 -0.76
CA LEU A 69 6.40 -26.01 0.48
C LEU A 69 4.89 -25.68 0.37
N LYS A 70 4.40 -25.30 -0.81
CA LYS A 70 3.00 -24.84 -1.06
C LYS A 70 2.60 -23.60 -0.25
N LYS A 71 3.57 -22.76 0.09
CA LYS A 71 3.45 -21.49 0.83
C LYS A 71 3.47 -20.32 -0.15
N ASN A 72 2.45 -20.25 -1.00
CA ASN A 72 2.45 -19.30 -2.13
C ASN A 72 2.39 -17.83 -1.67
N ASP A 73 1.70 -17.52 -0.58
CA ASP A 73 1.59 -16.15 -0.08
C ASP A 73 2.95 -15.61 0.40
N GLU A 74 3.72 -16.44 1.13
CA GLU A 74 5.07 -16.10 1.56
C GLU A 74 6.03 -15.98 0.36
N SER A 75 5.89 -16.84 -0.65
CA SER A 75 6.67 -16.75 -1.89
C SER A 75 6.40 -15.43 -2.62
N ILE A 76 5.12 -15.06 -2.76
CA ILE A 76 4.71 -13.80 -3.38
C ILE A 76 5.29 -12.62 -2.60
N ALA A 77 5.25 -12.65 -1.26
CA ALA A 77 5.80 -11.57 -0.44
C ALA A 77 7.31 -11.36 -0.69
N ASP A 78 8.10 -12.44 -0.74
CA ASP A 78 9.54 -12.36 -1.04
C ASP A 78 9.82 -11.86 -2.46
N ILE A 79 9.05 -12.33 -3.44
CA ILE A 79 9.15 -11.88 -4.84
C ILE A 79 8.85 -10.38 -4.96
N LYS A 80 7.78 -9.89 -4.31
CA LYS A 80 7.46 -8.46 -4.30
C LYS A 80 8.59 -7.64 -3.70
N LEU A 81 9.10 -8.07 -2.55
CA LEU A 81 10.18 -7.37 -1.86
C LEU A 81 11.46 -7.31 -2.71
N LEU A 82 11.80 -8.40 -3.42
CA LEU A 82 12.91 -8.43 -4.36
C LEU A 82 12.70 -7.41 -5.48
N LEU A 83 11.53 -7.43 -6.12
CA LEU A 83 11.22 -6.56 -7.25
C LEU A 83 11.13 -5.07 -6.85
N GLU A 84 10.74 -4.77 -5.62
CA GLU A 84 10.72 -3.40 -5.07
C GLU A 84 12.12 -2.88 -4.75
N THR A 85 13.02 -3.74 -4.26
CA THR A 85 14.36 -3.36 -3.79
C THR A 85 15.44 -3.46 -4.86
N ALA A 86 15.27 -4.35 -5.83
CA ALA A 86 16.17 -4.57 -6.96
C ALA A 86 15.34 -4.80 -8.25
N PRO A 87 14.78 -3.73 -8.83
CA PRO A 87 13.85 -3.82 -9.97
C PRO A 87 14.51 -4.18 -11.31
N GLU A 88 15.84 -4.34 -11.33
CA GLU A 88 16.64 -4.53 -12.52
C GLU A 88 17.54 -5.78 -12.40
N GLY A 89 18.01 -6.27 -13.54
CA GLY A 89 18.89 -7.44 -13.62
C GLY A 89 18.15 -8.76 -13.77
N GLU A 90 18.89 -9.84 -14.00
CA GLU A 90 18.33 -11.16 -14.34
C GLU A 90 17.34 -11.68 -13.29
N LEU A 91 17.66 -11.51 -12.00
CA LEU A 91 16.78 -11.93 -10.91
C LEU A 91 15.43 -11.22 -10.91
N SER A 92 15.39 -9.94 -11.30
CA SER A 92 14.12 -9.19 -11.40
C SER A 92 13.23 -9.74 -12.52
N VAL A 93 13.81 -10.13 -13.66
CA VAL A 93 13.08 -10.74 -14.77
C VAL A 93 12.49 -12.09 -14.36
N LEU A 94 13.30 -12.92 -13.69
CA LEU A 94 12.85 -14.22 -13.17
C LEU A 94 11.75 -14.05 -12.11
N ALA A 95 11.93 -13.13 -11.17
CA ALA A 95 10.96 -12.86 -10.12
C ALA A 95 9.63 -12.32 -10.68
N ALA A 96 9.67 -11.47 -11.71
CA ALA A 96 8.46 -10.98 -12.36
C ALA A 96 7.71 -12.10 -13.10
N ALA A 97 8.43 -13.03 -13.74
CA ALA A 97 7.84 -14.21 -14.37
C ALA A 97 7.18 -15.13 -13.32
N ASP A 98 7.88 -15.42 -12.22
CA ASP A 98 7.34 -16.19 -11.10
C ASP A 98 6.11 -15.51 -10.48
N PHE A 99 6.14 -14.18 -10.32
CA PHE A 99 4.99 -13.42 -9.82
C PHE A 99 3.76 -13.63 -10.70
N LYS A 100 3.95 -13.56 -12.01
CA LYS A 100 2.87 -13.77 -12.98
C LYS A 100 2.36 -15.21 -12.94
N GLU A 101 3.24 -16.19 -12.83
CA GLU A 101 2.84 -17.60 -12.70
C GLU A 101 2.00 -17.83 -11.43
N LEU A 102 2.43 -17.28 -10.29
CA LEU A 102 1.76 -17.47 -9.01
C LEU A 102 0.44 -16.71 -8.88
N THR A 103 0.30 -15.55 -9.53
CA THR A 103 -0.83 -14.64 -9.32
C THR A 103 -1.74 -14.45 -10.54
N GLY A 104 -1.28 -14.84 -11.73
CA GLY A 104 -1.90 -14.51 -13.01
C GLY A 104 -1.77 -13.04 -13.42
N LYS A 105 -1.01 -12.22 -12.69
CA LYS A 105 -0.88 -10.77 -12.93
C LYS A 105 0.54 -10.42 -13.34
N GLU A 106 0.68 -9.53 -14.31
CA GLU A 106 1.96 -8.91 -14.61
C GLU A 106 2.46 -8.11 -13.40
N TRP A 107 3.76 -8.18 -13.14
CA TRP A 107 4.37 -7.30 -12.14
C TRP A 107 4.41 -5.87 -12.68
N ASP A 108 3.69 -4.97 -12.02
CA ASP A 108 3.81 -3.53 -12.25
C ASP A 108 4.57 -2.93 -11.06
N LEU A 109 5.81 -2.48 -11.30
CA LEU A 109 6.60 -1.70 -10.32
C LEU A 109 5.85 -0.46 -9.84
N VAL A 110 4.84 -0.03 -10.60
CA VAL A 110 4.03 1.15 -10.33
C VAL A 110 2.70 0.69 -9.75
N ASN A 111 2.67 0.44 -8.43
CA ASN A 111 1.44 0.12 -7.74
C ASN A 111 0.48 1.32 -7.78
N ARG A 112 -0.56 1.20 -8.61
CA ARG A 112 -1.58 2.25 -8.84
C ARG A 112 -2.98 1.74 -8.52
N ASP A 113 -3.09 0.77 -7.60
CA ASP A 113 -4.38 0.16 -7.24
C ASP A 113 -5.23 1.09 -6.35
N THR A 114 -4.57 1.93 -5.55
CA THR A 114 -5.21 2.99 -4.76
C THR A 114 -4.61 4.36 -5.11
N PRO A 115 -5.31 5.47 -4.82
CA PRO A 115 -4.75 6.82 -4.99
C PRO A 115 -3.45 7.03 -4.20
N GLU A 116 -3.35 6.47 -2.99
CA GLU A 116 -2.16 6.56 -2.14
C GLU A 116 -0.98 5.80 -2.73
N ALA A 117 -1.23 4.58 -3.25
CA ALA A 117 -0.19 3.79 -3.91
C ALA A 117 0.29 4.47 -5.20
N ALA A 118 -0.62 5.06 -5.98
CA ALA A 118 -0.28 5.83 -7.17
C ALA A 118 0.50 7.10 -6.81
N TRP A 119 0.16 7.79 -5.73
CA TRP A 119 0.95 8.91 -5.19
C TRP A 119 2.36 8.49 -4.82
N GLU A 120 2.51 7.40 -4.08
CA GLU A 120 3.82 6.87 -3.73
C GLU A 120 4.63 6.49 -4.97
N SER A 121 3.99 5.88 -5.96
CA SER A 121 4.63 5.55 -7.23
C SER A 121 5.12 6.78 -7.99
N LEU A 122 4.32 7.86 -8.03
CA LEU A 122 4.71 9.13 -8.64
C LEU A 122 5.91 9.75 -7.91
N ARG A 123 5.88 9.79 -6.57
CA ARG A 123 6.99 10.30 -5.75
C ARG A 123 8.27 9.54 -6.04
N ASN A 124 8.20 8.21 -6.06
CA ASN A 124 9.34 7.36 -6.36
C ASN A 124 9.88 7.57 -7.78
N ALA A 125 9.00 7.76 -8.77
CA ALA A 125 9.42 8.07 -10.13
C ALA A 125 10.22 9.39 -10.21
N PHE A 126 9.75 10.46 -9.55
CA PHE A 126 10.49 11.72 -9.48
C PHE A 126 11.80 11.60 -8.71
N LYS A 127 11.81 10.89 -7.58
CA LYS A 127 13.01 10.69 -6.76
C LYS A 127 14.10 9.93 -7.49
N LYS A 128 13.72 8.92 -8.27
CA LYS A 128 14.64 8.08 -9.06
C LYS A 128 14.95 8.67 -10.44
N ARG A 129 14.30 9.78 -10.83
CA ARG A 129 14.33 10.33 -12.20
C ARG A 129 13.98 9.28 -13.26
N ASP A 130 13.04 8.39 -12.92
CA ASP A 130 12.62 7.30 -13.79
C ASP A 130 11.50 7.77 -14.71
N LYS A 131 11.88 8.11 -15.96
CA LYS A 131 10.94 8.53 -17.01
C LYS A 131 9.85 7.48 -17.23
N ASN A 132 10.19 6.19 -17.26
CA ASN A 132 9.25 5.13 -17.60
C ASN A 132 8.21 4.92 -16.50
N ALA A 133 8.64 4.93 -15.23
CA ALA A 133 7.73 4.90 -14.09
C ALA A 133 6.84 6.15 -14.04
N LEU A 134 7.41 7.33 -14.34
CA LEU A 134 6.65 8.58 -14.39
C LEU A 134 5.55 8.53 -15.45
N MET A 135 5.85 8.06 -16.66
CA MET A 135 4.87 7.94 -17.75
C MET A 135 3.72 7.00 -17.41
N LYS A 136 3.96 5.97 -16.58
CA LYS A 136 2.90 5.12 -16.05
C LYS A 136 2.07 5.82 -14.96
N CYS A 137 2.64 6.77 -14.22
CA CYS A 137 1.92 7.45 -13.15
C CYS A 137 0.97 8.54 -13.66
N VAL A 138 1.20 9.10 -14.84
CA VAL A 138 0.44 10.26 -15.35
C VAL A 138 -0.53 9.85 -16.46
N CYS A 139 -1.58 10.65 -16.68
CA CYS A 139 -2.47 10.45 -17.83
C CYS A 139 -1.74 10.79 -19.15
N GLU A 140 -2.26 10.33 -20.28
CA GLU A 140 -1.62 10.51 -21.60
C GLU A 140 -1.25 11.96 -21.90
N LYS A 141 -2.14 12.90 -21.59
CA LYS A 141 -1.90 14.33 -21.79
C LYS A 141 -0.70 14.83 -21.00
N MET A 142 -0.65 14.51 -19.70
CA MET A 142 0.47 14.89 -18.85
C MET A 142 1.76 14.17 -19.22
N GLY A 143 1.66 12.92 -19.69
CA GLY A 143 2.77 12.15 -20.22
C GLY A 143 3.44 12.90 -21.36
N ALA A 144 2.66 13.30 -22.37
CA ALA A 144 3.17 14.06 -23.52
C ALA A 144 3.85 15.38 -23.11
N GLU A 145 3.28 16.13 -22.17
CA GLU A 145 3.89 17.36 -21.64
C GLU A 145 5.22 17.06 -20.93
N ALA A 146 5.24 16.04 -20.07
CA ALA A 146 6.45 15.63 -19.35
C ALA A 146 7.55 15.13 -20.30
N GLU A 147 7.20 14.41 -21.38
CA GLU A 147 8.18 13.98 -22.38
C GLU A 147 8.88 15.15 -23.05
N ILE A 148 8.14 16.21 -23.39
CA ILE A 148 8.69 17.43 -23.99
C ILE A 148 9.66 18.13 -23.01
N GLU A 149 9.30 18.21 -21.73
CA GLU A 149 10.14 18.83 -20.69
C GLU A 149 11.41 18.00 -20.41
N ILE A 150 11.29 16.66 -20.40
CA ILE A 150 12.41 15.75 -20.12
C ILE A 150 13.40 15.67 -21.30
N ALA A 151 12.91 15.75 -22.54
CA ALA A 151 13.73 15.68 -23.74
C ALA A 151 14.62 16.92 -23.95
N ASP A 152 14.30 18.02 -23.28
CA ASP A 152 15.06 19.26 -23.32
C ASP A 152 16.05 19.32 -22.15
N GLU A 153 17.35 19.31 -22.42
CA GLU A 153 18.40 19.27 -21.39
C GLU A 153 18.29 20.41 -20.36
N HIS A 154 17.85 21.60 -20.78
CA HIS A 154 17.78 22.76 -19.89
C HIS A 154 16.51 22.72 -19.03
N ARG A 155 15.41 22.17 -19.56
CA ARG A 155 14.13 22.07 -18.83
C ARG A 155 14.04 20.81 -17.96
N SER A 156 14.71 19.73 -18.34
CA SER A 156 14.68 18.45 -17.64
C SER A 156 15.15 18.56 -16.19
N GLU A 157 16.27 19.26 -15.94
CA GLU A 157 16.77 19.46 -14.58
C GLU A 157 15.76 20.22 -13.71
N LYS A 158 15.14 21.27 -14.26
CA LYS A 158 14.11 22.03 -13.56
C LYS A 158 12.87 21.19 -13.30
N PHE A 159 12.44 20.41 -14.29
CA PHE A 159 11.30 19.50 -14.19
C PHE A 159 11.49 18.48 -13.07
N TRP A 160 12.63 17.79 -13.04
CA TRP A 160 12.95 16.82 -11.98
C TRP A 160 13.09 17.49 -10.62
N ALA A 161 13.69 18.68 -10.54
CA ALA A 161 13.82 19.43 -9.30
C ALA A 161 12.46 19.87 -8.72
N GLU A 162 11.53 20.33 -9.57
CA GLU A 162 10.16 20.65 -9.15
C GLU A 162 9.40 19.40 -8.71
N GLY A 163 9.57 18.29 -9.43
CA GLY A 163 8.98 17.00 -9.06
C GLY A 163 9.51 16.45 -7.73
N ALA A 164 10.80 16.62 -7.44
CA ALA A 164 11.39 16.21 -6.17
C ALA A 164 10.81 16.98 -4.96
N LYS A 165 10.28 18.18 -5.15
CA LYS A 165 9.56 18.92 -4.08
C LYS A 165 8.27 18.22 -3.66
N ILE A 166 7.78 17.26 -4.44
CA ILE A 166 6.63 16.41 -4.09
C ILE A 166 7.03 15.35 -3.06
N ASP A 167 8.31 15.03 -2.86
CA ASP A 167 8.74 14.02 -1.89
C ASP A 167 8.32 14.38 -0.44
N SER A 168 8.39 15.67 -0.09
CA SER A 168 7.96 16.19 1.22
C SER A 168 6.45 16.30 1.40
N ALA A 169 5.68 16.12 0.32
CA ALA A 169 4.23 16.21 0.34
C ALA A 169 3.60 14.92 0.85
N LYS A 170 2.86 15.03 1.96
CA LYS A 170 1.99 13.95 2.47
C LYS A 170 0.60 14.06 1.85
N VAL A 171 -0.11 12.93 1.73
CA VAL A 171 -1.54 12.94 1.41
C VAL A 171 -2.32 13.14 2.71
N SER A 172 -3.04 14.26 2.85
CA SER A 172 -3.88 14.51 4.03
C SER A 172 -5.36 14.13 3.86
N GLY A 173 -5.78 13.73 2.65
CA GLY A 173 -7.15 13.24 2.39
C GLY A 173 -7.35 12.80 0.94
N VAL A 174 -8.45 12.11 0.66
CA VAL A 174 -8.90 11.77 -0.69
C VAL A 174 -10.42 11.90 -0.74
N LYS A 175 -10.95 12.69 -1.68
CA LYS A 175 -12.40 12.75 -1.98
C LYS A 175 -12.68 12.03 -3.28
N TYR A 176 -13.81 11.34 -3.38
CA TYR A 176 -14.24 10.66 -4.60
C TYR A 176 -15.42 11.40 -5.25
N ASN A 177 -15.50 11.38 -6.58
CA ASN A 177 -16.73 11.78 -7.28
C ASN A 177 -17.81 10.68 -7.21
N LYS A 178 -19.04 11.04 -7.60
CA LYS A 178 -20.22 10.16 -7.64
C LYS A 178 -20.00 8.82 -8.35
N GLU A 179 -19.15 8.81 -9.37
CA GLU A 179 -18.90 7.64 -10.21
C GLU A 179 -17.71 6.78 -9.73
N LYS A 180 -16.99 7.19 -8.66
CA LYS A 180 -15.74 6.56 -8.20
C LYS A 180 -14.66 6.46 -9.28
N THR A 181 -14.75 7.28 -10.33
CA THR A 181 -13.83 7.31 -11.48
C THR A 181 -12.76 8.39 -11.34
N LYS A 182 -13.03 9.40 -10.50
CA LYS A 182 -12.13 10.54 -10.26
C LYS A 182 -12.03 10.78 -8.76
N ALA A 183 -10.81 10.81 -8.24
CA ALA A 183 -10.53 11.11 -6.83
C ALA A 183 -9.63 12.35 -6.74
N LEU A 184 -9.91 13.24 -5.79
CA LEU A 184 -9.28 14.55 -5.71
C LEU A 184 -8.96 14.95 -4.25
N LEU A 185 -7.82 15.65 -4.11
CA LEU A 185 -7.24 16.40 -2.98
C LEU A 185 -6.11 15.73 -2.19
N VAL A 186 -4.94 15.58 -2.81
CA VAL A 186 -3.68 15.42 -2.06
C VAL A 186 -3.22 16.79 -1.54
N PHE A 187 -3.27 17.02 -0.22
CA PHE A 187 -2.69 18.25 0.36
C PHE A 187 -1.27 18.00 0.90
N ALA A 188 -0.28 18.52 0.17
CA ALA A 188 1.09 18.58 0.61
C ALA A 188 1.27 19.57 1.80
N GLU A 189 1.62 19.07 2.99
CA GLU A 189 2.10 19.91 4.10
C GLU A 189 3.25 20.84 3.61
N GLY A 190 3.19 22.13 3.94
CA GLY A 190 4.20 23.13 3.54
C GLY A 190 3.87 23.96 2.29
N THR A 191 2.77 23.66 1.59
CA THR A 191 2.27 24.47 0.46
C THR A 191 0.96 25.16 0.82
N ALA A 192 1.03 26.13 1.73
CA ALA A 192 -0.09 27.05 1.93
C ALA A 192 0.00 28.20 0.90
N PRO A 193 -0.99 28.43 0.02
CA PRO A 193 -2.20 27.65 -0.26
C PRO A 193 -2.15 26.96 -1.64
N GLN A 194 -2.00 25.63 -1.61
CA GLN A 194 -2.24 24.62 -2.67
C GLN A 194 -1.03 24.13 -3.49
N PRO A 195 -1.00 22.81 -3.77
CA PRO A 195 -1.65 22.34 -5.00
C PRO A 195 -2.71 21.26 -4.78
N SER A 196 -3.80 21.33 -5.56
CA SER A 196 -4.83 20.30 -5.65
C SER A 196 -4.58 19.44 -6.88
N LEU A 197 -3.87 18.33 -6.71
CA LEU A 197 -3.59 17.36 -7.76
C LEU A 197 -4.80 16.43 -7.94
N MET A 198 -5.23 16.28 -9.19
CA MET A 198 -6.33 15.40 -9.57
C MET A 198 -5.81 14.04 -10.00
N MET A 199 -6.50 12.98 -9.56
CA MET A 199 -6.25 11.61 -10.00
C MET A 199 -7.51 11.02 -10.61
N GLU A 200 -7.33 10.18 -11.63
CA GLU A 200 -8.42 9.49 -12.30
C GLU A 200 -8.04 8.03 -12.60
N LYS A 201 -9.04 7.20 -12.92
CA LYS A 201 -8.79 5.84 -13.36
C LYS A 201 -8.60 5.79 -14.88
N ALA A 202 -7.43 5.34 -15.32
CA ALA A 202 -7.12 4.98 -16.71
C ALA A 202 -6.75 3.50 -16.77
N GLY A 203 -7.46 2.71 -17.59
CA GLY A 203 -7.22 1.26 -17.70
C GLY A 203 -7.38 0.50 -16.37
N GLY A 204 -8.24 0.99 -15.47
CA GLY A 204 -8.45 0.40 -14.13
C GLY A 204 -7.39 0.77 -13.08
N LYS A 205 -6.37 1.56 -13.44
CA LYS A 205 -5.30 2.04 -12.54
C LYS A 205 -5.43 3.54 -12.30
N TRP A 206 -4.99 4.01 -11.13
CA TRP A 206 -4.97 5.43 -10.80
C TRP A 206 -3.81 6.17 -11.46
N VAL A 207 -4.10 7.28 -12.12
CA VAL A 207 -3.11 8.15 -12.76
C VAL A 207 -3.34 9.62 -12.41
N PHE A 208 -2.27 10.42 -12.48
CA PHE A 208 -2.32 11.86 -12.28
C PHE A 208 -2.84 12.56 -13.53
N ALA A 209 -3.87 13.39 -13.36
CA ALA A 209 -4.53 14.14 -14.43
C ALA A 209 -4.21 15.65 -14.41
N GLY A 210 -3.38 16.08 -13.46
CA GLY A 210 -2.77 17.41 -13.44
C GLY A 210 -3.24 18.29 -12.30
N LYS A 211 -2.83 19.57 -12.35
CA LYS A 211 -3.30 20.61 -11.45
C LYS A 211 -4.61 21.17 -12.00
N LYS A 212 -5.63 21.31 -11.15
CA LYS A 212 -6.89 21.97 -11.50
C LYS A 212 -6.98 23.34 -10.84
N SER A 213 -7.58 24.29 -11.56
CA SER A 213 -7.88 25.62 -11.02
C SER A 213 -8.92 25.54 -9.90
N ARG A 214 -8.96 26.55 -9.02
CA ARG A 214 -9.91 26.60 -7.90
C ARG A 214 -11.38 26.53 -8.35
N SER A 215 -11.69 27.03 -9.55
CA SER A 215 -13.02 26.92 -10.17
C SER A 215 -13.35 25.48 -10.58
N GLU A 216 -12.41 24.79 -11.23
CA GLU A 216 -12.59 23.38 -11.61
C GLU A 216 -12.70 22.45 -10.39
N LEU A 217 -12.00 22.77 -9.29
CA LEU A 217 -12.14 22.06 -8.02
C LEU A 217 -13.54 22.26 -7.41
N LYS A 218 -14.11 23.47 -7.47
CA LYS A 218 -15.46 23.74 -6.93
C LYS A 218 -16.54 22.97 -7.69
N GLU A 219 -16.48 22.92 -9.02
CA GLU A 219 -17.42 22.13 -9.83
C GLU A 219 -17.33 20.62 -9.49
N PHE A 220 -16.12 20.13 -9.25
CA PHE A 220 -15.90 18.77 -8.77
C PHE A 220 -16.48 18.53 -7.37
N GLU A 221 -16.23 19.44 -6.42
CA GLU A 221 -16.75 19.33 -5.05
C GLU A 221 -18.27 19.42 -4.99
N MET A 222 -18.90 20.24 -5.85
CA MET A 222 -20.35 20.35 -5.96
C MET A 222 -21.01 19.10 -6.55
N SER A 223 -20.27 18.29 -7.30
CA SER A 223 -20.74 17.04 -7.90
C SER A 223 -20.38 15.80 -7.09
N ALA A 224 -19.47 15.90 -6.11
CA ALA A 224 -19.09 14.82 -5.22
C ALA A 224 -20.18 14.55 -4.16
N THR A 225 -20.63 13.30 -4.01
CA THR A 225 -21.41 12.89 -2.84
C THR A 225 -20.44 12.60 -1.71
N LEU A 226 -20.64 13.22 -0.54
CA LEU A 226 -19.94 12.82 0.69
C LEU A 226 -20.43 11.43 1.11
N GLU A 227 -19.72 10.39 0.70
CA GLU A 227 -19.79 9.09 1.37
C GLU A 227 -18.46 8.83 2.06
N LYS A 228 -18.48 8.79 3.41
CA LYS A 228 -17.35 8.28 4.21
C LYS A 228 -17.03 6.87 3.68
N PRO A 229 -15.75 6.52 3.46
CA PRO A 229 -15.39 5.19 2.98
C PRO A 229 -15.81 4.16 4.02
N SER A 230 -16.92 3.46 3.79
CA SER A 230 -17.23 2.23 4.50
C SER A 230 -16.23 1.20 3.99
N VAL A 231 -15.10 1.07 4.68
CA VAL A 231 -14.32 -0.16 4.63
C VAL A 231 -15.30 -1.25 4.99
N LYS A 232 -15.68 -2.10 4.03
CA LYS A 232 -16.38 -3.33 4.34
C LYS A 232 -15.37 -4.19 5.08
N VAL A 233 -15.28 -3.99 6.39
CA VAL A 233 -14.58 -4.92 7.27
C VAL A 233 -15.33 -6.23 7.12
N ALA A 234 -14.68 -7.24 6.56
CA ALA A 234 -15.26 -8.57 6.46
C ALA A 234 -15.56 -9.04 7.89
N ILE A 235 -16.84 -9.09 8.25
CA ILE A 235 -17.32 -9.66 9.51
C ILE A 235 -17.71 -11.11 9.24
N SER A 236 -17.27 -12.01 10.12
CA SER A 236 -17.72 -13.40 10.12
C SER A 236 -19.22 -13.50 10.42
N ASP A 237 -19.84 -14.64 10.08
CA ASP A 237 -21.26 -14.87 10.36
C ASP A 237 -21.59 -14.85 11.85
N ASP A 238 -20.64 -15.24 12.70
CA ASP A 238 -20.79 -15.20 14.16
C ASP A 238 -20.72 -13.76 14.70
N GLU A 239 -19.78 -12.95 14.22
CA GLU A 239 -19.70 -11.52 14.56
C GLU A 239 -20.95 -10.75 14.08
N ARG A 240 -21.49 -11.10 12.90
CA ARG A 240 -22.74 -10.52 12.39
C ARG A 240 -23.91 -10.79 13.35
N LYS A 241 -24.08 -12.04 13.78
CA LYS A 241 -25.13 -12.43 14.72
C LYS A 241 -24.97 -11.73 16.08
N GLU A 242 -23.73 -11.61 16.56
CA GLU A 242 -23.45 -10.88 17.80
C GLU A 242 -23.87 -9.40 17.68
N ILE A 243 -23.50 -8.73 16.58
CA ILE A 243 -23.87 -7.33 16.36
C ILE A 243 -25.39 -7.17 16.26
N GLU A 244 -26.08 -8.05 15.55
CA GLU A 244 -27.55 -8.03 15.43
C GLU A 244 -28.23 -8.24 16.80
N SER A 245 -27.70 -9.14 17.63
CA SER A 245 -28.17 -9.34 19.00
C SER A 245 -27.98 -8.09 19.86
N LEU A 246 -26.81 -7.45 19.78
CA LEU A 246 -26.54 -6.20 20.50
C LEU A 246 -27.44 -5.05 20.03
N ILE A 247 -27.75 -4.98 18.73
CA ILE A 247 -28.67 -3.97 18.18
C ILE A 247 -30.08 -4.20 18.72
N ALA A 248 -30.56 -5.44 18.82
CA ALA A 248 -31.84 -5.74 19.44
C ALA A 248 -31.88 -5.34 20.93
N GLU A 249 -30.77 -5.53 21.65
CA GLU A 249 -30.64 -5.12 23.06
C GLU A 249 -30.65 -3.60 23.28
N LEU A 250 -30.42 -2.78 22.23
CA LEU A 250 -30.63 -1.33 22.32
C LEU A 250 -32.09 -0.97 22.59
N GLY A 251 -33.05 -1.82 22.23
CA GLY A 251 -34.48 -1.66 22.51
C GLY A 251 -34.95 -2.38 23.79
N ALA A 252 -34.04 -2.99 24.54
CA ALA A 252 -34.41 -3.72 25.76
C ALA A 252 -35.06 -2.80 26.79
N ALA A 253 -36.10 -3.25 27.49
CA ALA A 253 -36.76 -2.46 28.54
C ALA A 253 -35.82 -2.09 29.71
N ASP A 254 -34.84 -2.95 29.99
CA ASP A 254 -33.82 -2.76 31.03
C ASP A 254 -32.74 -1.73 30.59
N PRO A 255 -32.64 -0.57 31.27
CA PRO A 255 -31.63 0.45 30.96
C PRO A 255 -30.18 -0.05 31.08
N GLY A 256 -29.91 -1.01 31.97
CA GLY A 256 -28.58 -1.60 32.13
C GLY A 256 -28.15 -2.35 30.88
N LYS A 257 -29.05 -3.18 30.32
CA LYS A 257 -28.82 -3.91 29.08
C LYS A 257 -28.59 -2.98 27.89
N ARG A 258 -29.42 -1.93 27.74
CA ARG A 258 -29.24 -0.94 26.68
C ARG A 258 -27.87 -0.28 26.75
N LYS A 259 -27.44 0.13 27.94
CA LYS A 259 -26.12 0.75 28.16
C LYS A 259 -24.98 -0.21 27.82
N THR A 260 -25.06 -1.47 28.25
CA THR A 260 -24.05 -2.48 27.92
C THR A 260 -23.96 -2.75 26.43
N ALA A 261 -25.10 -2.88 25.74
CA ALA A 261 -25.16 -3.06 24.30
C ALA A 261 -24.56 -1.87 23.54
N TYR A 262 -24.89 -0.65 23.98
CA TYR A 262 -24.35 0.58 23.41
C TYR A 262 -22.82 0.65 23.50
N GLU A 263 -22.23 0.39 24.67
CA GLU A 263 -20.77 0.42 24.83
C GLU A 263 -20.07 -0.68 24.01
N LYS A 264 -20.66 -1.87 23.93
CA LYS A 264 -20.12 -2.96 23.09
C LYS A 264 -20.16 -2.61 21.59
N LEU A 265 -21.28 -2.08 21.11
CA LEU A 265 -21.41 -1.63 19.72
C LEU A 265 -20.47 -0.46 19.39
N LYS A 266 -20.25 0.43 20.36
CA LYS A 266 -19.26 1.51 20.24
C LYS A 266 -17.84 0.96 20.14
N ALA A 267 -17.47 -0.02 20.97
CA ALA A 267 -16.16 -0.66 20.95
C ALA A 267 -15.88 -1.44 19.64
N LEU A 268 -16.91 -2.00 19.02
CA LEU A 268 -16.80 -2.70 17.73
C LEU A 268 -16.48 -1.75 16.56
N GLY A 269 -16.67 -0.44 16.73
CA GLY A 269 -16.25 0.56 15.75
C GLY A 269 -16.79 0.24 14.36
N ASP A 270 -15.92 0.28 13.35
CA ASP A 270 -16.30 0.12 11.94
C ASP A 270 -16.98 -1.20 11.60
N LYS A 271 -16.73 -2.27 12.39
CA LYS A 271 -17.39 -3.58 12.20
C LYS A 271 -18.92 -3.49 12.35
N ALA A 272 -19.41 -2.62 13.24
CA ALA A 272 -20.84 -2.47 13.50
C ALA A 272 -21.54 -1.44 12.58
N SER A 273 -20.79 -0.65 11.81
CA SER A 273 -21.32 0.50 11.05
C SER A 273 -22.44 0.11 10.08
N GLU A 274 -22.27 -0.96 9.30
CA GLU A 274 -23.25 -1.37 8.28
C GLU A 274 -24.60 -1.77 8.90
N LEU A 275 -24.56 -2.52 10.01
CA LEU A 275 -25.76 -3.00 10.68
C LEU A 275 -26.44 -1.88 11.47
N LEU A 276 -25.67 -0.95 12.04
CA LEU A 276 -26.20 0.26 12.68
C LEU A 276 -26.86 1.21 11.68
N GLU A 277 -26.36 1.30 10.44
CA GLU A 277 -27.00 2.08 9.37
C GLU A 277 -28.40 1.54 9.05
N LYS A 278 -28.56 0.21 8.96
CA LYS A 278 -29.88 -0.43 8.81
C LYS A 278 -30.79 -0.17 10.01
N ALA A 279 -30.23 -0.15 11.22
CA ALA A 279 -30.97 0.07 12.46
C ALA A 279 -31.52 1.51 12.62
N LYS A 280 -31.06 2.51 11.83
CA LYS A 280 -31.62 3.87 11.86
C LYS A 280 -33.12 3.94 11.52
N GLY A 281 -33.61 2.98 10.73
CA GLY A 281 -35.00 2.85 10.32
C GLY A 281 -35.77 1.80 11.12
N ASN A 282 -35.25 1.37 12.27
CA ASN A 282 -35.92 0.36 13.10
C ASN A 282 -37.27 0.90 13.61
N PRO A 283 -38.35 0.07 13.62
CA PRO A 283 -39.64 0.45 14.21
C PRO A 283 -39.57 0.82 15.69
N ASP A 284 -38.59 0.28 16.43
CA ASP A 284 -38.31 0.68 17.81
C ASP A 284 -37.57 2.04 17.83
N PRO A 285 -38.18 3.09 18.42
CA PRO A 285 -37.60 4.42 18.43
C PRO A 285 -36.31 4.49 19.26
N GLU A 286 -36.16 3.68 20.31
CA GLU A 286 -34.96 3.66 21.13
C GLU A 286 -33.77 3.08 20.35
N ILE A 287 -33.99 1.98 19.62
CA ILE A 287 -32.98 1.41 18.72
C ILE A 287 -32.56 2.44 17.67
N ALA A 288 -33.53 3.09 17.02
CA ALA A 288 -33.26 4.08 15.98
C ALA A 288 -32.49 5.31 16.50
N ILE A 289 -32.82 5.80 17.70
CA ILE A 289 -32.13 6.93 18.34
C ILE A 289 -30.69 6.55 18.71
N GLN A 290 -30.49 5.39 19.34
CA GLN A 290 -29.18 4.97 19.79
C GLN A 290 -28.25 4.62 18.62
N ALA A 291 -28.78 3.99 17.55
CA ALA A 291 -28.04 3.75 16.32
C ALA A 291 -27.56 5.05 15.67
N LYS A 292 -28.40 6.09 15.62
CA LYS A 292 -28.01 7.42 15.12
C LYS A 292 -26.90 8.04 15.97
N LYS A 293 -27.00 7.96 17.32
CA LYS A 293 -25.96 8.46 18.24
C LYS A 293 -24.62 7.78 18.04
N LEU A 294 -24.60 6.44 17.95
CA LEU A 294 -23.40 5.64 17.71
C LEU A 294 -22.71 5.98 16.38
N LEU A 295 -23.48 6.36 15.36
CA LEU A 295 -22.94 6.74 14.06
C LEU A 295 -22.51 8.21 13.99
N SER A 296 -23.13 9.10 14.77
CA SER A 296 -22.72 10.51 14.89
C SER A 296 -21.50 10.73 15.79
N GLY A 297 -21.21 9.78 16.69
CA GLY A 297 -20.06 9.83 17.61
C GLY A 297 -18.77 9.22 17.05
N LYS A 298 -18.73 8.92 15.75
CA LYS A 298 -17.58 8.37 15.01
C LYS A 298 -16.94 9.40 14.06
#